data_AF-A0A0F9HX96-F1
#
_entry.id   AF-A0A0F9HX96-F1
#
_cell.length_a   1.000
_cell.length_b   1.000
_cell.length_c   1.000
_cell.angle_alpha   90.00
_cell.angle_beta   90.00
_cell.angle_gamma   90.00
#
_symmetry.space_group_name_H-M   'P 1'
#
loop_
_entity.id
_entity.type
_entity.pdbx_description
1 polymer ?
#
loop_
_entity_poly.entity_id
_entity_poly.type
_entity_poly.pdbx_seq_one_letter_code
_entity_poly.pdbx_strand_id
1 'polypeptide(L)' 'MVEINEFRVSQIVDNGQVVQLSLVENVQTEPISQKQLIKESVSQNLDPETQKQVM' A
#
# COMPACT_ATOMS: atom_id res chain seq x y z
N MET A 1 -8.07 9.25 -18.77
CA MET A 1 -8.45 7.83 -18.58
C MET A 1 -9.35 7.76 -17.37
N VAL A 2 -10.43 6.98 -17.39
CA VAL A 2 -11.25 6.72 -16.19
C VAL A 2 -10.63 5.51 -15.51
N GLU A 3 -10.12 5.71 -14.30
CA GLU A 3 -9.60 4.64 -13.46
C GLU A 3 -10.80 3.93 -12.82
N ILE A 4 -10.89 2.60 -13.00
CA ILE A 4 -11.92 1.78 -12.37
C ILE A 4 -11.25 1.09 -11.19
N ASN A 5 -11.58 1.53 -9.98
CA ASN A 5 -11.04 0.93 -8.76
C ASN A 5 -11.84 -0.32 -8.42
N GLU A 6 -11.14 -1.45 -8.25
CA GLU A 6 -11.75 -2.71 -7.85
C GLU A 6 -12.01 -2.72 -6.34
N PHE A 7 -13.23 -3.02 -5.94
CA PHE A 7 -13.60 -3.18 -4.53
C PHE A 7 -14.14 -4.59 -4.29
N ARG A 8 -13.79 -5.16 -3.14
CA ARG A 8 -14.39 -6.39 -2.61
C ARG A 8 -15.40 -6.03 -1.54
N VAL A 9 -16.61 -6.60 -1.63
CA VAL A 9 -17.60 -6.53 -0.55
C VAL A 9 -17.07 -7.33 0.65
N SER A 10 -16.92 -6.66 1.78
CA SER A 10 -16.48 -7.27 3.04
C SER A 10 -17.64 -7.64 3.96
N GLN A 11 -18.74 -6.88 3.89
CA GLN A 11 -19.93 -7.13 4.70
C GLN A 11 -21.19 -6.63 3.99
N ILE A 12 -22.28 -7.38 4.19
CA ILE A 12 -23.63 -6.99 3.80
C ILE A 12 -24.49 -7.10 5.06
N VAL A 13 -25.16 -6.02 5.43
CA VAL A 13 -26.13 -6.00 6.53
C VAL A 13 -27.46 -5.51 5.98
N ASP A 14 -28.49 -6.34 6.09
CA ASP A 14 -29.85 -6.01 5.70
C ASP A 14 -30.70 -5.74 6.95
N ASN A 15 -31.20 -4.53 7.07
CA ASN A 15 -32.08 -4.10 8.16
C ASN A 15 -33.53 -3.91 7.70
N GLY A 16 -33.91 -4.49 6.56
CA GLY A 16 -35.24 -4.45 5.95
C GLY A 16 -35.57 -3.15 5.22
N GLN A 17 -35.27 -2.00 5.84
CA GLN A 17 -35.51 -0.68 5.24
C GLN A 17 -34.32 -0.19 4.40
N VAL A 18 -33.11 -0.65 4.73
CA VAL A 18 -31.86 -0.32 4.03
C VAL A 18 -30.92 -1.52 4.06
N VAL A 19 -30.15 -1.64 2.97
CA VAL A 19 -29.01 -2.57 2.87
C VAL A 19 -27.73 -1.75 3.01
N GLN A 20 -26.94 -2.06 4.03
CA GLN A 20 -25.62 -1.47 4.23
C GLN A 20 -24.55 -2.40 3.64
N LEU A 21 -23.69 -1.84 2.80
CA LEU A 21 -22.55 -2.52 2.20
C LEU A 21 -21.26 -1.93 2.74
N SER A 22 -20.35 -2.79 3.22
CA SER A 22 -18.97 -2.42 3.51
C SER A 22 -18.07 -2.93 2.39
N LEU A 23 -17.23 -2.04 1.86
CA LEU A 23 -16.34 -2.28 0.74
C LEU A 23 -14.90 -2.11 1.18
N VAL A 24 -14.02 -2.98 0.70
CA VAL A 24 -12.57 -2.86 0.87
C VAL A 24 -11.96 -2.76 -0.53
N GLU A 25 -11.16 -1.73 -0.76
CA GLU A 25 -10.46 -1.56 -2.02
C GLU A 25 -9.46 -2.70 -2.23
N ASN A 26 -9.47 -3.29 -3.42
CA ASN A 26 -8.55 -4.34 -3.80
C ASN A 26 -7.22 -3.73 -4.24
N VAL A 27 -6.52 -3.11 -3.30
CA VAL A 27 -5.17 -2.56 -3.54
C VAL A 27 -4.14 -3.67 -3.37
N GLN A 28 -3.64 -4.18 -4.49
CA GLN A 28 -2.48 -5.06 -4.51
C GLN A 28 -1.23 -4.19 -4.29
N THR A 29 -0.77 -4.06 -3.04
CA THR A 29 0.53 -3.45 -2.76
C THR A 29 1.60 -4.55 -2.75
N GLU A 30 2.72 -4.31 -3.42
CA GLU A 30 3.88 -5.20 -3.30
C GLU A 30 4.39 -5.14 -1.85
N PRO A 31 4.66 -6.28 -1.20
CA PRO A 31 5.20 -6.27 0.16
C PRO A 31 6.60 -5.67 0.14
N ILE A 32 6.73 -4.43 0.64
CA ILE A 32 8.05 -3.82 0.79
C ILE A 32 8.82 -4.58 1.89
N SER A 33 9.99 -5.11 1.52
CA SER A 33 10.85 -5.80 2.49
C SER A 33 11.41 -4.81 3.51
N GLN A 34 11.47 -5.18 4.80
CA GLN A 34 12.14 -4.36 5.82
C GLN A 34 13.58 -3.97 5.41
N LYS A 35 14.28 -4.84 4.69
CA LYS A 35 15.62 -4.54 4.15
C LYS A 35 15.59 -3.45 3.07
N GLN A 36 14.54 -3.39 2.24
CA GLN A 36 14.35 -2.32 1.26
C GLN A 36 14.08 -1.00 1.97
N LEU A 37 13.16 -0.97 2.95
CA LEU A 37 12.89 0.21 3.78
C LEU A 37 14.15 0.77 4.45
N ILE A 38 15.00 -0.11 5.01
CA ILE A 38 16.26 0.30 5.63
C ILE A 38 17.23 0.84 4.58
N LYS A 39 17.37 0.18 3.41
CA LYS A 39 18.25 0.67 2.33
C LYS A 39 17.81 2.03 1.81
N GLU A 40 16.52 2.27 1.65
CA GLU A 40 15.97 3.55 1.23
C GLU A 40 16.23 4.63 2.28
N SER A 41 15.98 4.33 3.56
CA SER A 41 16.27 5.25 4.67
C SER A 41 17.76 5.59 4.77
N VAL A 42 18.63 4.58 4.65
CA VAL A 42 20.10 4.73 4.65
C VAL A 42 20.54 5.54 3.43
N SER A 43 20.02 5.25 2.24
CA SER A 43 20.34 6.00 1.01
C SER A 43 19.88 7.44 1.06
N GLN A 44 18.78 7.74 1.75
CA GLN A 44 18.30 9.12 1.91
C GLN A 44 19.04 9.93 2.97
N ASN A 45 19.76 9.28 3.89
CA ASN A 45 20.47 9.94 5.00
C ASN A 45 22.00 9.89 4.88
N LEU A 46 22.56 9.23 3.85
CA LEU A 46 24.01 9.19 3.61
C LEU A 46 24.41 10.16 2.51
N ASP A 47 25.48 10.91 2.78
CA ASP A 47 26.12 11.75 1.78
C ASP A 47 26.62 10.90 0.59
N PRO A 48 26.53 11.42 -0.64
CA PRO A 48 26.81 10.67 -1.87
C PRO A 48 28.25 10.16 -1.97
N GLU A 49 29.20 10.75 -1.23
CA GLU A 49 30.57 10.24 -1.11
C GLU A 49 30.65 8.90 -0.36
N THR A 50 29.86 8.73 0.70
CA THR A 50 29.86 7.51 1.53
C THR A 50 29.02 6.39 0.90
N GLN A 51 28.01 6.74 0.09
CA GLN A 51 27.15 5.78 -0.59
C GLN A 51 27.92 4.90 -1.60
N LYS A 52 28.91 5.47 -2.31
CA LYS A 52 29.80 4.75 -3.23
C LYS A 52 30.74 3.75 -2.56
N GLN A 53 30.95 3.88 -1.26
CA GLN A 53 31.91 3.06 -0.51
C GLN A 53 31.24 1.87 0.19
N VAL A 54 29.90 1.87 0.26
CA VAL A 54 29.10 0.87 1.00
C VAL A 54 28.25 -0.01 0.06
N MET A 55 27.87 0.48 -1.13
CA MET A 55 27.21 -0.30 -2.20
C MET A 55 28.22 -0.77 -3.24
#